data_AF-A0A225VAF0-F1
#
_entry.id   AF-A0A225VAF0-F1
#
_cell.length_a   1.000
_cell.length_b   1.000
_cell.length_c   1.000
_cell.angle_alpha   90.00
_cell.angle_beta   90.00
_cell.angle_gamma   90.00
#
_symmetry.space_group_name_H-M   'P 1'
#
loop_
_entity.id
_entity.type
_entity.pdbx_description
1 polymer ?
#
loop_
_entity_poly.entity_id
_entity_poly.type
_entity_poly.pdbx_seq_one_letter_code
_entity_poly.pdbx_strand_id
1 'polypeptide(L)'
;MAAQASWSDKVKIRQFRGRMPATIRDWYAQLPKSTRHNWKLLSTKFGKLYCRITGSYAEQYFTMKMRSSETALQFFYRLNAAAVKAENPFQTSSKRRELHLSRYVKKLKDVQLKTALEGHQFQSISEVERVLRRHEDVWR
;
A
#
# COMPACT_ATOMS: atom_id res chain seq x y z
N MET A 1 27.11 13.33 -22.01
CA MET A 1 26.66 12.66 -20.76
C MET A 1 26.65 13.71 -19.65
N ALA A 2 25.50 14.32 -19.33
CA ALA A 2 25.39 15.28 -18.24
C ALA A 2 25.04 14.54 -16.95
N ALA A 3 25.99 14.46 -16.01
CA ALA A 3 25.71 13.94 -14.68
C ALA A 3 24.71 14.89 -13.99
N GLN A 4 23.52 14.40 -13.62
CA GLN A 4 22.61 15.14 -12.76
C GLN A 4 23.32 15.40 -11.43
N ALA A 5 23.78 16.64 -11.22
CA ALA A 5 24.43 17.02 -9.97
C ALA A 5 23.44 16.85 -8.80
N SER A 6 23.79 15.97 -7.85
CA SER A 6 23.04 15.80 -6.61
C SER A 6 22.98 17.14 -5.87
N TRP A 7 21.77 17.61 -5.56
CA TRP A 7 21.60 18.86 -4.83
C TRP A 7 22.27 18.81 -3.45
N SER A 8 22.90 19.92 -3.05
CA SER A 8 23.45 20.06 -1.70
C SER A 8 22.35 20.06 -0.63
N ASP A 9 22.70 19.67 0.60
CA ASP A 9 21.77 19.67 1.74
C ASP A 9 21.14 21.04 1.96
N LYS A 10 21.92 22.13 1.81
CA LYS A 10 21.41 23.50 1.91
C LYS A 10 20.27 23.79 0.93
N VAL A 11 20.40 23.32 -0.32
CA VAL A 11 19.37 23.50 -1.36
C VAL A 11 18.13 22.66 -1.04
N LYS A 12 18.31 21.38 -0.67
CA LYS A 12 17.21 20.48 -0.31
C LYS A 12 16.41 21.00 0.88
N ILE A 13 17.09 21.46 1.93
CA ILE A 13 16.46 22.02 3.14
C ILE A 13 15.70 23.31 2.82
N ARG A 14 16.25 24.19 1.98
CA ARG A 14 15.57 25.42 1.55
C ARG A 14 14.27 25.09 0.81
N GLN A 15 14.33 24.17 -0.15
CA GLN A 15 13.17 23.72 -0.92
C GLN A 15 12.11 23.06 -0.02
N PHE A 16 12.53 22.21 0.92
CA PHE A 16 11.65 21.61 1.92
C PHE A 16 10.92 22.71 2.70
N ARG A 17 11.63 23.65 3.34
CA ARG A 17 11.01 24.71 4.12
C ARG A 17 10.03 25.57 3.32
N GLY A 18 10.33 25.86 2.06
CA GLY A 18 9.48 26.68 1.19
C GLY A 18 8.15 26.02 0.83
N ARG A 19 8.05 24.69 0.90
CA ARG A 19 6.83 23.93 0.54
C ARG A 19 6.02 23.47 1.75
N MET A 20 6.50 23.73 2.97
CA MET A 20 5.89 23.17 4.18
C MET A 20 4.92 24.15 4.86
N PRO A 21 3.78 23.67 5.40
CA PRO A 21 2.86 24.46 6.22
C PRO A 21 3.56 25.08 7.44
N ALA A 22 2.95 26.11 8.04
CA ALA A 22 3.50 26.81 9.22
C ALA A 22 3.86 25.84 10.36
N THR A 23 2.95 24.94 10.71
CA THR A 23 3.16 23.93 11.77
C THR A 23 4.40 23.06 11.57
N ILE A 24 4.69 22.67 10.32
CA ILE A 24 5.89 21.88 9.99
C ILE A 24 7.15 22.76 10.00
N ARG A 25 7.05 24.03 9.65
CA ARG A 25 8.17 24.99 9.76
C ARG A 25 8.52 25.28 11.21
N ASP A 26 7.54 25.36 12.10
CA ASP A 26 7.73 25.55 13.54
C ASP A 26 8.36 24.30 14.18
N TRP A 27 7.85 23.12 13.82
CA TRP A 27 8.50 21.86 14.17
C TRP A 27 9.95 21.81 13.68
N TYR A 28 10.22 22.21 12.44
CA TYR A 28 11.61 22.28 11.94
C TYR A 28 12.46 23.22 12.79
N ALA A 29 11.95 24.39 13.17
CA ALA A 29 12.67 25.40 13.94
C ALA A 29 13.10 24.92 15.33
N GLN A 30 12.29 24.07 15.98
CA GLN A 30 12.60 23.51 17.30
C GLN A 30 13.73 22.45 17.27
N LEU A 31 14.09 21.92 16.09
CA LEU A 31 15.10 20.87 15.99
C LEU A 31 16.52 21.40 16.26
N PRO A 32 17.41 20.55 16.82
CA PRO A 32 18.83 20.89 16.98
C PRO A 32 19.47 21.30 15.65
N LYS A 33 20.43 22.23 15.71
CA LYS A 33 21.15 22.76 14.54
C LYS A 33 21.79 21.64 13.69
N SER A 34 22.34 20.61 14.34
CA SER A 34 22.91 19.42 13.69
C SER A 34 21.90 18.67 12.82
N THR A 35 20.63 18.63 13.24
CA THR A 35 19.54 18.01 12.47
C THR A 35 19.03 18.95 11.38
N ARG A 36 18.88 20.26 11.69
CA ARG A 36 18.36 21.27 10.75
C ARG A 36 19.21 21.49 9.51
N HIS A 37 20.52 21.20 9.57
CA HIS A 37 21.47 21.39 8.47
C HIS A 37 21.91 20.09 7.78
N ASN A 38 21.44 18.93 8.24
CA ASN A 38 21.75 17.64 7.63
C ASN A 38 20.47 17.07 7.00
N TRP A 39 20.43 17.00 5.67
CA TRP A 39 19.24 16.57 4.95
C TRP A 39 18.85 15.14 5.31
N LYS A 40 19.81 14.23 5.47
CA LYS A 40 19.55 12.83 5.80
C LYS A 40 18.86 12.70 7.16
N LEU A 41 19.35 13.41 8.18
CA LEU A 41 18.74 13.40 9.52
C LEU A 41 17.36 14.07 9.53
N LEU A 42 17.22 15.23 8.87
CA LEU A 42 15.95 15.95 8.78
C LEU A 42 14.88 15.11 8.07
N SER A 43 15.17 14.61 6.87
CA SER A 43 14.22 13.83 6.06
C SER A 43 13.82 12.51 6.73
N THR A 44 14.75 11.86 7.45
CA THR A 44 14.43 10.67 8.26
C THR A 44 13.46 10.99 9.38
N LYS A 45 13.69 12.06 10.16
CA LYS A 45 12.77 12.46 11.24
C LYS A 45 11.42 12.88 10.71
N PHE A 46 11.40 13.69 9.64
CA PHE A 46 10.16 14.11 8.98
C PHE A 46 9.38 12.90 8.46
N GLY A 47 10.06 11.98 7.77
CA GLY A 47 9.47 10.75 7.24
C GLY A 47 8.92 9.82 8.31
N LYS A 48 9.46 9.82 9.53
CA LYS A 48 8.92 9.03 10.67
C LYS A 48 7.70 9.68 11.32
N LEU A 49 7.67 11.01 11.41
CA LEU A 49 6.65 11.75 12.17
C LEU A 49 5.43 12.12 11.32
N TYR A 50 5.66 12.53 10.07
CA TYR A 50 4.64 13.16 9.24
C TYR A 50 4.30 12.37 7.98
N CYS A 51 5.27 11.64 7.44
CA CYS A 51 4.94 10.64 6.45
C CYS A 51 4.49 9.39 7.19
N ARG A 52 3.27 8.91 6.91
CA ARG A 52 3.06 7.48 7.03
C ARG A 52 4.02 6.86 6.03
N ILE A 53 5.09 6.22 6.50
CA ILE A 53 5.77 5.22 5.67
C ILE A 53 4.71 4.15 5.47
N THR A 54 3.86 4.33 4.47
CA THR A 54 3.22 3.20 3.84
C THR A 54 4.40 2.37 3.39
N GLY A 55 4.54 1.16 3.94
CA GLY A 55 5.63 0.26 3.63
C GLY A 55 5.87 0.13 2.12
N SER A 56 6.93 -0.58 1.73
CA SER A 56 7.12 -0.91 0.30
C SER A 56 5.81 -1.41 -0.33
N TYR A 57 5.60 -1.23 -1.64
CA TYR A 57 4.35 -1.73 -2.24
C TYR A 57 4.14 -3.22 -1.98
N ALA A 58 5.23 -3.99 -1.91
CA ALA A 58 5.22 -5.38 -1.44
C ALA A 58 4.69 -5.52 -0.01
N GLU A 59 5.22 -4.74 0.94
CA GLU A 59 4.74 -4.72 2.33
C GLU A 59 3.27 -4.34 2.42
N GLN A 60 2.82 -3.32 1.69
CA GLN A 60 1.40 -2.95 1.63
C GLN A 60 0.54 -4.11 1.14
N TYR A 61 0.96 -4.81 0.08
CA TYR A 61 0.25 -5.99 -0.44
C TYR A 61 0.20 -7.14 0.57
N PHE A 62 1.34 -7.52 1.16
CA PHE A 62 1.39 -8.65 2.09
C PHE A 62 0.68 -8.38 3.42
N THR A 63 0.74 -7.15 3.94
CA THR A 63 0.15 -6.77 5.24
C THR A 63 -1.29 -6.27 5.14
N MET A 64 -1.81 -6.03 3.94
CA MET A 64 -3.18 -5.51 3.72
C MET A 64 -4.23 -6.31 4.51
N LYS A 65 -5.19 -5.66 5.16
CA LYS A 65 -6.31 -6.33 5.83
C LYS A 65 -7.65 -5.82 5.29
N MET A 66 -8.69 -6.64 5.37
CA MET A 66 -10.05 -6.23 5.03
C MET A 66 -10.55 -5.18 6.04
N ARG A 67 -11.05 -4.06 5.55
CA ARG A 67 -11.65 -2.98 6.36
C ARG A 67 -13.01 -3.42 6.91
N SER A 68 -13.54 -2.76 7.94
CA SER A 68 -14.89 -3.05 8.46
C SER A 68 -16.00 -2.53 7.55
N SER A 69 -15.73 -1.45 6.84
CA SER A 69 -16.71 -0.76 5.98
C SER A 69 -16.72 -1.23 4.52
N GLU A 70 -15.82 -2.13 4.13
CA GLU A 70 -15.74 -2.59 2.73
C GLU A 70 -16.36 -3.97 2.59
N THR A 71 -16.97 -4.21 1.43
CA THR A 71 -17.48 -5.54 1.06
C THR A 71 -16.34 -6.47 0.62
N ALA A 72 -16.63 -7.77 0.46
CA ALA A 72 -15.65 -8.73 -0.03
C ALA A 72 -15.13 -8.36 -1.44
N LEU A 73 -16.02 -7.94 -2.35
CA LEU A 73 -15.63 -7.50 -3.69
C LEU A 73 -14.77 -6.23 -3.67
N GLN A 74 -15.12 -5.26 -2.85
CA GLN A 74 -14.32 -4.04 -2.69
C GLN A 74 -12.92 -4.36 -2.15
N PHE A 75 -12.82 -5.26 -1.17
CA PHE A 75 -11.55 -5.74 -0.66
C PHE A 75 -10.74 -6.46 -1.76
N PHE A 76 -11.39 -7.31 -2.55
CA PHE A 76 -10.77 -8.02 -3.67
C PHE A 76 -10.12 -7.05 -4.67
N TYR A 77 -10.85 -6.01 -5.10
CA TYR A 77 -10.31 -4.99 -6.01
C TYR A 77 -9.11 -4.25 -5.42
N ARG A 78 -9.21 -3.87 -4.13
CA ARG A 78 -8.12 -3.18 -3.45
C ARG A 78 -6.86 -4.05 -3.33
N LEU A 79 -7.03 -5.34 -3.07
CA LEU A 79 -5.93 -6.30 -3.00
C LEU A 79 -5.29 -6.54 -4.38
N ASN A 80 -6.09 -6.65 -5.45
CA ASN A 80 -5.60 -6.77 -6.83
C ASN A 80 -4.77 -5.54 -7.22
N ALA A 81 -5.28 -4.34 -6.93
CA ALA A 81 -4.56 -3.09 -7.19
C ALA A 81 -3.23 -3.01 -6.43
N ALA A 82 -3.19 -3.49 -5.19
CA ALA A 82 -1.96 -3.56 -4.41
C ALA A 82 -0.96 -4.58 -4.96
N ALA A 83 -1.44 -5.73 -5.45
CA ALA A 83 -0.60 -6.72 -6.11
C ALA A 83 0.05 -6.15 -7.39
N VAL A 84 -0.70 -5.40 -8.20
CA VAL A 84 -0.17 -4.72 -9.39
C VAL A 84 0.90 -3.70 -9.00
N LYS A 85 0.64 -2.85 -8.00
CA LYS A 85 1.62 -1.87 -7.50
C LYS A 85 2.87 -2.53 -6.92
N ALA A 86 2.74 -3.72 -6.36
CA ALA A 86 3.84 -4.52 -5.84
C ALA A 86 4.57 -5.34 -6.92
N GLU A 87 4.20 -5.16 -8.20
CA GLU A 87 4.73 -5.94 -9.34
C GLU A 87 4.59 -7.45 -9.12
N ASN A 88 3.58 -7.88 -8.37
CA ASN A 88 3.30 -9.30 -8.13
C ASN A 88 2.49 -9.84 -9.32
N PRO A 89 3.04 -10.75 -10.15
CA PRO A 89 2.37 -11.18 -11.38
C PRO A 89 1.38 -12.32 -11.08
N PHE A 90 0.33 -12.03 -10.32
CA PHE A 90 -0.64 -13.03 -9.87
C PHE A 90 -1.48 -13.66 -10.98
N GLN A 91 -1.51 -13.05 -12.17
CA GLN A 91 -2.30 -13.54 -13.30
C GLN A 91 -1.53 -14.46 -14.25
N THR A 92 -0.20 -14.58 -14.11
CA THR A 92 0.65 -15.24 -15.12
C THR A 92 0.68 -16.76 -15.03
N SER A 93 0.23 -17.36 -13.92
CA SER A 93 0.13 -18.81 -13.78
C SER A 93 -0.91 -19.23 -12.74
N SER A 94 -1.40 -20.47 -12.83
CA SER A 94 -2.35 -21.02 -11.84
C SER A 94 -1.78 -20.94 -10.43
N LYS A 95 -0.52 -21.37 -10.25
CA LYS A 95 0.16 -21.34 -8.94
C LYS A 95 0.23 -19.94 -8.33
N ARG A 96 0.54 -18.92 -9.13
CA ARG A 96 0.61 -17.53 -8.65
C ARG A 96 -0.78 -16.97 -8.32
N ARG A 97 -1.78 -17.35 -9.11
CA ARG A 97 -3.19 -16.98 -8.87
C ARG A 97 -3.70 -17.62 -7.58
N GLU A 98 -3.52 -18.93 -7.41
CA GLU A 98 -3.89 -19.67 -6.19
C GLU A 98 -3.23 -19.06 -4.94
N LEU A 99 -1.93 -18.74 -5.00
CA LEU A 99 -1.23 -18.06 -3.91
C LEU A 99 -1.82 -16.68 -3.58
N HIS A 100 -2.24 -15.93 -4.60
CA HIS A 100 -2.88 -14.63 -4.41
C HIS A 100 -4.29 -14.78 -3.81
N LEU A 101 -5.09 -15.71 -4.32
CA LEU A 101 -6.45 -15.98 -3.84
C LEU A 101 -6.45 -16.56 -2.42
N SER A 102 -5.51 -17.43 -2.08
CA SER A 102 -5.33 -17.91 -0.70
C SER A 102 -5.08 -16.76 0.28
N ARG A 103 -4.32 -15.73 -0.13
CA ARG A 103 -4.13 -14.51 0.69
C ARG A 103 -5.41 -13.71 0.85
N TYR A 104 -6.20 -13.59 -0.21
CA TYR A 104 -7.52 -12.94 -0.17
C TYR A 104 -8.45 -13.67 0.81
N VAL A 105 -8.64 -14.98 0.61
CA VAL A 105 -9.52 -15.84 1.42
C VAL A 105 -9.13 -15.85 2.90
N LYS A 106 -7.82 -15.91 3.21
CA LYS A 106 -7.32 -15.83 4.60
C LYS A 106 -7.70 -14.53 5.32
N LYS A 107 -7.91 -13.45 4.57
CA LYS A 107 -8.17 -12.09 5.08
C LYS A 107 -9.66 -11.72 5.05
N LEU A 108 -10.52 -12.59 4.52
CA LEU A 108 -11.97 -12.41 4.56
C LEU A 108 -12.48 -12.54 6.00
N LYS A 109 -13.51 -11.74 6.31
CA LYS A 109 -14.23 -11.78 7.58
C LYS A 109 -15.46 -12.69 7.53
N ASP A 110 -16.08 -12.80 6.35
CA ASP A 110 -17.22 -13.67 6.11
C ASP A 110 -16.77 -15.13 6.09
N VAL A 111 -17.19 -15.89 7.10
CA VAL A 111 -16.82 -17.30 7.27
C VAL A 111 -17.47 -18.17 6.21
N GLN A 112 -18.73 -17.90 5.83
CA GLN A 112 -19.45 -18.70 4.83
C GLN A 112 -18.82 -18.52 3.45
N LEU A 113 -18.57 -17.27 3.06
CA LEU A 113 -17.87 -16.97 1.81
C LEU A 113 -16.45 -17.55 1.80
N LYS A 114 -15.74 -17.48 2.93
CA LYS A 114 -14.41 -18.07 3.05
C LYS A 114 -14.45 -19.57 2.77
N THR A 115 -15.36 -20.31 3.40
CA THR A 115 -15.54 -21.74 3.17
C THR A 115 -15.95 -22.06 1.72
N ALA A 116 -16.81 -21.23 1.11
CA ALA A 116 -17.23 -21.43 -0.29
C ALA A 116 -16.09 -21.22 -1.29
N LEU A 117 -15.11 -20.37 -0.97
CA LEU A 117 -13.94 -20.10 -1.80
C LEU A 117 -12.77 -21.06 -1.50
N GLU A 118 -12.72 -21.64 -0.31
CA GLU A 118 -11.71 -22.62 0.07
C GLU A 118 -11.84 -23.89 -0.79
N GLY A 119 -10.72 -24.36 -1.36
CA GLY A 119 -10.69 -25.57 -2.19
C GLY A 119 -11.15 -25.38 -3.63
N HIS A 120 -11.71 -24.22 -4.01
CA HIS A 120 -12.05 -23.94 -5.41
C HIS A 120 -10.83 -23.50 -6.22
N GLN A 121 -10.57 -24.20 -7.33
CA GLN A 121 -9.57 -23.79 -8.31
C GLN A 121 -10.18 -22.87 -9.36
N PHE A 122 -9.92 -21.57 -9.23
CA PHE A 122 -10.37 -20.58 -10.20
C PHE A 122 -9.44 -20.52 -11.41
N GLN A 123 -10.02 -20.50 -12.61
CA GLN A 123 -9.29 -20.41 -13.87
C GLN A 123 -8.85 -18.98 -14.18
N SER A 124 -9.55 -17.98 -13.63
CA SER A 124 -9.21 -16.57 -13.83
C SER A 124 -9.61 -15.69 -12.64
N ILE A 125 -9.08 -14.48 -12.61
CA ILE A 125 -9.47 -13.44 -11.65
C ILE A 125 -10.90 -12.97 -11.91
N SER A 126 -11.33 -12.91 -13.17
CA SER A 126 -12.68 -12.54 -13.57
C SER A 126 -13.73 -13.56 -13.09
N GLU A 127 -13.37 -14.84 -13.01
CA GLU A 127 -14.26 -15.87 -12.47
C GLU A 127 -14.54 -15.65 -10.98
N VAL A 128 -13.51 -15.33 -10.19
CA VAL A 128 -13.64 -14.98 -8.77
C VAL A 128 -14.51 -13.74 -8.62
N GLU A 129 -14.27 -12.71 -9.43
CA GLU A 129 -15.07 -11.48 -9.42
C GLU A 129 -16.56 -11.77 -9.65
N ARG A 130 -16.88 -12.64 -10.62
CA ARG A 130 -18.26 -13.04 -10.91
C ARG A 130 -18.91 -13.75 -9.72
N VAL A 131 -18.19 -14.63 -9.02
CA VAL A 131 -18.70 -15.32 -7.83
C VAL A 131 -18.96 -14.33 -6.70
N LEU A 132 -18.03 -13.39 -6.47
CA LEU A 132 -18.17 -12.35 -5.44
C LEU A 132 -19.36 -11.42 -5.72
N ARG A 133 -19.57 -11.02 -6.98
CA ARG A 133 -20.74 -10.22 -7.37
C ARG A 133 -22.06 -10.92 -7.06
N ARG A 134 -22.18 -12.21 -7.44
CA ARG A 134 -23.38 -13.00 -7.11
C ARG A 134 -23.61 -13.12 -5.61
N HIS A 135 -22.53 -13.29 -4.83
CA HIS A 135 -22.66 -13.32 -3.38
C HIS A 135 -23.20 -12.00 -2.84
N GLU A 136 -22.69 -10.85 -3.29
CA GLU A 136 -23.20 -9.54 -2.85
C GLU A 136 -24.65 -9.29 -3.25
N ASP A 137 -25.09 -9.78 -4.40
CA ASP A 137 -26.48 -9.64 -4.86
C ASP A 137 -27.48 -10.49 -4.06
N VAL A 138 -27.03 -11.60 -3.44
CA VAL A 138 -27.86 -12.45 -2.56
C VAL A 138 -28.08 -11.82 -1.18
N TRP A 139 -27.16 -10.97 -0.72
CA TRP A 139 -27.17 -10.39 0.62
C TRP A 139 -27.43 -8.87 0.63
N ARG A 140 -27.95 -8.32 -0.47
CA ARG A 140 -28.53 -6.97 -0.54
C ARG A 140 -30.01 -7.00 -0.17
#